data_AF-A0A327VN15-F1
#
_entry.id   AF-A0A327VN15-F1
#
_cell.length_a   1.000
_cell.length_b   1.000
_cell.length_c   1.000
_cell.angle_alpha   90.00
_cell.angle_beta   90.00
_cell.angle_gamma   90.00
#
_symmetry.space_group_name_H-M   'P 1'
#
loop_
_entity.id
_entity.type
_entity.pdbx_description
1 polymer ?
#
loop_
_entity_poly.entity_id
_entity_poly.type
_entity_poly.pdbx_seq_one_letter_code
_entity_poly.pdbx_strand_id
1 'polypeptide(L)'
;MKRAFVGLSTPLCYDYGNPIRQRSESEADIPNPILENTMGLLICYDEIWFLSREACPLALHDIEYVKFVTDDPELLIRAQTARSQYDELYREWCRSPEYWQRFDLPEIDTRNQNEPSVYVSAVESLRKSVKFDLAPDNHGRGALGMGMGNADERNLITDIGVAAALDMQLEVIMNSFTAAHSISDIPSTLDRGALEQWRIEAAEHITTVKTIDFLGPKGAYHESVELLRSHPRVAEFRQYLSLLERPANDLAALAKEVENLALKHARDSLEKYLGGTGKIHTVGAAAIGTAGNLIHPGLGSALGGTLSAIQWIRDRKTRNQMAWSLFVVDARTHLGQRR
;
A
#
# COMPACT_ATOMS: atom_id res chain seq x y z
N MET A 1 17.62 6.75 1.19
CA MET A 1 17.11 5.36 1.21
C MET A 1 15.61 5.43 1.35
N LYS A 2 14.88 4.73 0.49
CA LYS A 2 13.42 4.76 0.45
C LYS A 2 12.85 3.49 1.07
N ARG A 3 11.94 3.64 2.03
CA ARG A 3 11.38 2.52 2.80
C ARG A 3 9.87 2.48 2.67
N ALA A 4 9.35 1.31 2.31
CA ALA A 4 7.91 1.05 2.28
C ALA A 4 7.45 0.46 3.61
N PHE A 5 6.21 0.75 3.99
CA PHE A 5 5.51 0.07 5.07
C PHE A 5 4.26 -0.63 4.55
N VAL A 6 4.20 -1.94 4.79
CA VAL A 6 3.08 -2.81 4.44
C VAL A 6 2.40 -3.25 5.73
N GLY A 7 1.23 -2.69 5.97
CA GLY A 7 0.46 -2.87 7.19
C GLY A 7 -0.75 -3.79 7.03
N LEU A 8 -1.76 -3.57 7.86
CA LEU A 8 -2.98 -4.39 7.93
C LEU A 8 -3.98 -4.06 6.81
N SER A 9 -3.94 -2.82 6.33
CA SER A 9 -4.80 -2.33 5.25
C SER A 9 -4.22 -2.55 3.86
N THR A 10 -2.91 -2.83 3.77
CA THR A 10 -2.22 -2.91 2.49
C THR A 10 -2.61 -4.12 1.65
N PRO A 11 -2.69 -5.37 2.17
CA PRO A 11 -3.11 -6.50 1.35
C PRO A 11 -4.51 -6.26 0.79
N LEU A 12 -4.70 -6.52 -0.51
CA LEU A 12 -6.01 -6.42 -1.15
C LEU A 12 -6.96 -7.46 -0.52
N CYS A 13 -6.48 -8.69 -0.38
CA CYS A 13 -7.16 -9.80 0.24
C CYS A 13 -6.14 -10.85 0.69
N TYR A 14 -6.63 -11.97 1.23
CA TYR A 14 -5.83 -13.08 1.74
C TYR A 14 -6.30 -14.38 1.13
N ASP A 15 -5.37 -15.23 0.69
CA ASP A 15 -5.64 -16.54 0.12
C ASP A 15 -5.69 -17.63 1.20
N TYR A 16 -6.89 -18.14 1.45
CA TYR A 16 -7.12 -19.26 2.35
C TYR A 16 -6.90 -20.63 1.69
N GLY A 17 -6.79 -20.69 0.35
CA GLY A 17 -6.54 -21.91 -0.40
C GLY A 17 -5.08 -22.36 -0.28
N ASN A 18 -4.17 -21.40 -0.17
CA ASN A 18 -2.73 -21.63 -0.04
C ASN A 18 -2.15 -20.92 1.20
N PRO A 19 -2.58 -21.31 2.42
CA PRO A 19 -2.18 -20.62 3.63
C PRO A 19 -0.69 -20.82 3.95
N ILE A 20 -0.13 -19.90 4.72
CA ILE A 20 1.16 -20.03 5.36
C ILE A 20 1.03 -21.03 6.51
N ARG A 21 1.47 -22.26 6.26
CA ARG A 21 1.50 -23.33 7.27
C ARG A 21 2.85 -23.30 7.97
N GLN A 22 2.85 -23.18 9.30
CA GLN A 22 4.02 -23.10 10.20
C GLN A 22 4.65 -21.70 10.34
N ARG A 23 4.26 -21.00 11.41
CA ARG A 23 4.92 -19.81 11.97
C ARG A 23 4.99 -19.94 13.49
N SER A 24 6.07 -19.47 14.10
CA SER A 24 6.22 -19.36 15.56
C SER A 24 5.28 -18.32 16.19
N GLU A 25 4.70 -17.44 15.38
CA GLU A 25 3.91 -16.27 15.81
C GLU A 25 2.40 -16.54 15.89
N SER A 26 1.91 -17.68 15.38
CA SER A 26 0.49 -18.00 15.30
C SER A 26 0.21 -19.47 15.55
N GLU A 27 -0.83 -19.77 16.33
CA GLU A 27 -1.25 -21.14 16.66
C GLU A 27 -2.03 -21.83 15.52
N ALA A 28 -2.30 -21.12 14.42
CA ALA A 28 -3.08 -21.61 13.31
C ALA A 28 -2.48 -21.22 11.95
N ASP A 29 -2.91 -21.91 10.90
CA ASP A 29 -2.63 -21.53 9.52
C ASP A 29 -3.08 -20.08 9.26
N ILE A 30 -2.17 -19.27 8.72
CA ILE A 30 -2.41 -17.86 8.39
C ILE A 30 -2.71 -17.80 6.88
N PRO A 31 -3.81 -17.15 6.45
CA PRO A 31 -4.08 -17.02 5.03
C PRO A 31 -3.00 -16.16 4.36
N ASN A 32 -2.59 -16.51 3.15
CA ASN A 32 -1.45 -15.89 2.50
C ASN A 32 -1.84 -14.51 1.91
N PRO A 33 -1.23 -13.39 2.33
CA PRO A 33 -1.60 -12.07 1.84
C PRO A 33 -1.40 -11.93 0.34
N ILE A 34 -2.31 -11.21 -0.32
CA ILE A 34 -2.19 -10.85 -1.72
C ILE A 34 -2.02 -9.33 -1.81
N LEU A 35 -0.83 -8.92 -2.21
CA LEU A 35 -0.50 -7.53 -2.49
C LEU A 35 -0.74 -7.23 -3.97
N GLU A 36 -1.15 -6.01 -4.26
CA GLU A 36 -1.15 -5.50 -5.63
C GLU A 36 0.18 -4.80 -5.94
N ASN A 37 0.65 -4.90 -7.19
CA ASN A 37 1.89 -4.29 -7.69
C ASN A 37 3.13 -4.66 -6.85
N THR A 38 3.25 -5.94 -6.51
CA THR A 38 4.39 -6.47 -5.76
C THR A 38 5.69 -6.17 -6.51
N MET A 39 5.72 -6.31 -7.84
CA MET A 39 6.88 -5.95 -8.66
C MET A 39 7.25 -4.47 -8.49
N GLY A 40 6.28 -3.56 -8.55
CA GLY A 40 6.52 -2.13 -8.37
C GLY A 40 7.08 -1.81 -6.98
N LEU A 41 6.50 -2.40 -5.94
CA LEU A 41 6.99 -2.32 -4.57
C LEU A 41 8.44 -2.81 -4.49
N LEU A 42 8.72 -3.97 -5.09
CA LEU A 42 10.06 -4.56 -5.10
C LEU A 42 11.04 -3.76 -5.94
N ILE A 43 10.71 -2.95 -6.94
CA ILE A 43 11.72 -2.20 -7.71
C ILE A 43 11.93 -0.78 -7.22
N CYS A 44 10.91 -0.17 -6.61
CA CYS A 44 10.90 1.24 -6.20
C CYS A 44 11.48 1.49 -4.80
N TYR A 45 11.58 0.45 -3.96
CA TYR A 45 12.01 0.60 -2.56
C TYR A 45 13.33 -0.09 -2.27
N ASP A 46 14.12 0.52 -1.38
CA ASP A 46 15.37 -0.05 -0.89
C ASP A 46 15.10 -1.07 0.22
N GLU A 47 14.14 -0.77 1.12
CA GLU A 47 13.65 -1.70 2.14
C GLU A 47 12.11 -1.72 2.14
N ILE A 48 11.54 -2.88 2.44
CA ILE A 48 10.10 -3.06 2.61
C ILE A 48 9.87 -3.62 4.00
N TRP A 49 9.23 -2.82 4.85
CA TRP A 49 8.92 -3.17 6.23
C TRP A 49 7.47 -3.64 6.30
N PHE A 50 7.29 -4.91 6.61
CA PHE A 50 5.99 -5.46 6.93
C PHE A 50 5.72 -5.30 8.42
N LEU A 51 4.48 -5.00 8.78
CA LEU A 51 4.07 -4.97 10.19
C LEU A 51 4.35 -6.31 10.86
N SER A 52 4.05 -7.40 10.18
CA SER A 52 4.33 -8.76 10.64
C SER A 52 4.52 -9.69 9.45
N ARG A 53 5.03 -10.88 9.75
CA ARG A 53 5.10 -11.98 8.79
C ARG A 53 3.73 -12.39 8.25
N GLU A 54 2.65 -12.10 8.97
CA GLU A 54 1.27 -12.40 8.57
C GLU A 54 0.71 -11.41 7.54
N ALA A 55 1.22 -10.19 7.51
CA ALA A 55 0.89 -9.20 6.48
C ALA A 55 1.75 -9.38 5.22
N CYS A 56 2.68 -10.34 5.23
CA CYS A 56 3.64 -10.56 4.16
C CYS A 56 3.37 -11.86 3.40
N PRO A 57 3.29 -11.82 2.05
CA PRO A 57 3.23 -13.03 1.23
C PRO A 57 4.40 -13.98 1.52
N LEU A 58 4.12 -15.30 1.56
CA LEU A 58 5.13 -16.33 1.84
C LEU A 58 6.39 -16.22 0.98
N ALA A 59 6.22 -15.89 -0.29
CA ALA A 59 7.31 -15.81 -1.26
C ALA A 59 8.30 -14.66 -0.97
N LEU A 60 7.95 -13.70 -0.11
CA LEU A 60 8.78 -12.55 0.22
C LEU A 60 9.55 -12.70 1.55
N HIS A 61 9.29 -13.74 2.33
CA HIS A 61 9.77 -13.82 3.72
C HIS A 61 11.28 -13.93 3.90
N ASP A 62 11.97 -14.47 2.90
CA ASP A 62 13.42 -14.74 2.96
C ASP A 62 14.23 -13.76 2.10
N ILE A 63 13.60 -12.67 1.62
CA ILE A 63 14.27 -11.64 0.83
C ILE A 63 15.01 -10.68 1.76
N GLU A 64 16.29 -10.42 1.48
CA GLU A 64 17.18 -9.67 2.37
C GLU A 64 16.64 -8.27 2.76
N TYR A 65 16.05 -7.56 1.81
CA TYR A 65 15.53 -6.20 2.00
C TYR A 65 14.06 -6.17 2.45
N VAL A 66 13.46 -7.33 2.72
CA VAL A 66 12.16 -7.46 3.38
C VAL A 66 12.40 -7.61 4.88
N LYS A 67 11.82 -6.71 5.66
CA LYS A 67 11.99 -6.62 7.11
C LYS A 67 10.64 -6.73 7.81
N PHE A 68 10.66 -7.12 9.08
CA PHE A 68 9.45 -7.27 9.88
C PHE A 68 9.56 -6.46 11.16
N VAL A 69 8.54 -5.67 11.46
CA VAL A 69 8.45 -4.92 12.72
C VAL A 69 8.37 -5.88 13.91
N THR A 70 7.73 -7.05 13.75
CA THR A 70 7.62 -8.07 14.79
C THR A 70 8.92 -8.77 15.15
N ASP A 71 9.95 -8.72 14.30
CA ASP A 71 11.24 -9.35 14.58
C ASP A 71 12.07 -8.53 15.60
N ASP A 72 11.72 -7.26 15.84
CA ASP A 72 12.36 -6.37 16.82
C ASP A 72 11.40 -6.07 18.00
N PRO A 73 11.72 -6.47 19.24
CA PRO A 73 10.84 -6.26 20.39
C PRO A 73 10.51 -4.79 20.69
N GLU A 74 11.43 -3.85 20.44
CA GLU A 74 11.19 -2.43 20.70
C GLU A 74 10.24 -1.86 19.64
N LEU A 75 10.47 -2.18 18.36
CA LEU A 75 9.59 -1.77 17.28
C LEU A 75 8.19 -2.39 17.43
N LEU A 76 8.11 -3.64 17.86
CA LEU A 76 6.85 -4.33 18.15
C LEU A 76 6.04 -3.60 19.22
N ILE A 77 6.66 -3.24 20.36
CA ILE A 77 5.97 -2.52 21.44
C ILE A 77 5.48 -1.15 20.96
N ARG A 78 6.32 -0.41 20.21
CA ARG A 78 5.93 0.88 19.63
C ARG A 78 4.74 0.74 18.69
N ALA A 79 4.78 -0.24 17.79
CA ALA A 79 3.71 -0.50 16.85
C ALA A 79 2.41 -0.93 17.56
N GLN A 80 2.47 -1.80 18.57
CA GLN A 80 1.29 -2.17 19.37
C GLN A 80 0.68 -0.96 20.09
N THR A 81 1.52 -0.12 20.69
CA THR A 81 1.07 1.09 21.41
C THR A 81 0.40 2.06 20.45
N ALA A 82 1.07 2.40 19.35
CA ALA A 82 0.53 3.30 18.32
C ALA A 82 -0.78 2.75 17.76
N ARG A 83 -0.82 1.45 17.49
CA ARG A 83 -2.02 0.80 17.00
C ARG A 83 -3.20 0.94 17.94
N SER A 84 -3.02 0.65 19.24
CA SER A 84 -4.09 0.81 20.23
C SER A 84 -4.58 2.26 20.29
N GLN A 85 -3.67 3.23 20.27
CA GLN A 85 -4.02 4.65 20.29
C GLN A 85 -4.81 5.08 19.05
N TYR A 86 -4.36 4.70 17.85
CA TYR A 86 -5.03 5.06 16.60
C TYR A 86 -6.34 4.30 16.40
N ASP A 87 -6.46 3.08 16.90
CA ASP A 87 -7.73 2.34 16.95
C ASP A 87 -8.76 3.05 17.84
N GLU A 88 -8.35 3.51 19.01
CA GLU A 88 -9.20 4.27 19.92
C GLU A 88 -9.65 5.59 19.28
N LEU A 89 -8.71 6.34 18.69
CA LEU A 89 -9.01 7.57 17.94
C LEU A 89 -10.03 7.34 16.82
N TYR A 90 -9.89 6.26 16.04
CA TYR A 90 -10.87 5.91 15.02
C TYR A 90 -12.26 5.65 15.61
N ARG A 91 -12.34 4.89 16.71
CA ARG A 91 -13.61 4.60 17.39
C ARG A 91 -14.26 5.85 17.97
N GLU A 92 -13.48 6.76 18.53
CA GLU A 92 -13.97 8.06 18.99
C GLU A 92 -14.52 8.89 17.84
N TRP A 93 -13.80 8.92 16.71
CA TRP A 93 -14.27 9.59 15.49
C TRP A 93 -15.58 8.99 14.98
N CYS A 94 -15.73 7.66 14.91
CA CYS A 94 -16.99 7.01 14.53
C CYS A 94 -18.17 7.33 15.47
N ARG A 95 -17.90 7.78 16.71
CA ARG A 95 -18.92 8.22 17.66
C ARG A 95 -19.24 9.70 17.55
N SER A 96 -18.47 10.46 16.75
CA SER A 96 -18.65 11.90 16.62
C SER A 96 -19.88 12.23 15.77
N PRO A 97 -20.60 13.34 16.06
CA PRO A 97 -21.72 13.78 15.23
C PRO A 97 -21.33 14.01 13.76
N GLU A 98 -20.11 14.46 13.51
CA GLU A 98 -19.59 14.72 12.16
C GLU A 98 -19.51 13.43 11.33
N TYR A 99 -19.14 12.30 11.95
CA TYR A 99 -19.14 10.99 11.29
C TYR A 99 -20.55 10.62 10.85
N TRP A 100 -21.56 10.76 11.71
CA TRP A 100 -22.94 10.42 11.36
C TRP A 100 -23.57 11.39 10.35
N GLN A 101 -23.26 12.68 10.43
CA GLN A 101 -23.69 13.69 9.45
C GLN A 101 -23.18 13.39 8.04
N ARG A 102 -22.07 12.65 7.91
CA ARG A 102 -21.56 12.18 6.61
C ARG A 102 -22.44 11.10 5.99
N PHE A 103 -23.15 10.31 6.80
CA PHE A 103 -24.09 9.28 6.34
C PHE A 103 -25.53 9.81 6.20
N ASP A 104 -25.82 11.02 6.68
CA ASP A 104 -27.08 11.77 6.46
C ASP A 104 -27.14 12.45 5.07
N LEU A 105 -26.21 12.14 4.16
CA LEU A 105 -26.36 12.49 2.74
C LEU A 105 -27.60 11.78 2.16
N PRO A 106 -28.38 12.45 1.28
CA PRO A 106 -29.61 11.89 0.74
C PRO A 106 -29.32 10.53 0.13
N GLU A 107 -30.05 9.50 0.59
CA GLU A 107 -29.99 8.09 0.17
C GLU A 107 -28.86 7.85 -0.84
N ILE A 108 -27.68 7.39 -0.37
CA ILE A 108 -26.70 6.74 -1.26
C ILE A 108 -27.54 5.86 -2.17
N ASP A 109 -27.57 6.17 -3.46
CA ASP A 109 -28.52 5.59 -4.40
C ASP A 109 -28.36 4.07 -4.38
N THR A 110 -29.17 3.42 -3.55
CA THR A 110 -29.19 1.97 -3.37
C THR A 110 -29.64 1.28 -4.65
N ARG A 111 -30.07 2.04 -5.68
CA ARG A 111 -30.41 1.51 -7.00
C ARG A 111 -29.18 1.15 -7.83
N ASN A 112 -27.97 1.54 -7.41
CA ASN A 112 -26.72 1.07 -8.01
C ASN A 112 -26.08 -0.14 -7.27
N GLN A 113 -26.86 -0.86 -6.44
CA GLN A 113 -26.48 -2.17 -5.88
C GLN A 113 -26.17 -3.26 -6.93
N ASN A 114 -26.42 -2.99 -8.22
CA ASN A 114 -26.11 -3.89 -9.32
C ASN A 114 -24.67 -3.77 -9.83
N GLU A 115 -23.91 -2.74 -9.45
CA GLU A 115 -22.48 -2.69 -9.74
C GLU A 115 -21.70 -3.43 -8.65
N PRO A 116 -20.94 -4.49 -8.98
CA PRO A 116 -20.09 -5.14 -8.00
C PRO A 116 -19.14 -4.10 -7.42
N SER A 117 -18.98 -4.09 -6.09
CA SER A 117 -18.04 -3.17 -5.45
C SER A 117 -16.65 -3.30 -6.10
N VAL A 118 -15.87 -2.20 -6.09
CA VAL A 118 -14.51 -2.17 -6.67
C VAL A 118 -13.68 -3.36 -6.18
N TYR A 119 -13.84 -3.72 -4.90
CA TYR A 119 -13.24 -4.91 -4.30
C TYR A 119 -13.68 -6.22 -4.98
N VAL A 120 -15.00 -6.47 -5.09
CA VAL A 120 -15.53 -7.71 -5.70
C VAL A 120 -15.03 -7.85 -7.14
N SER A 121 -15.04 -6.77 -7.91
CA SER A 121 -14.53 -6.76 -9.29
C SER A 121 -13.04 -7.11 -9.35
N ALA A 122 -12.22 -6.54 -8.46
CA ALA A 122 -10.78 -6.82 -8.39
C ALA A 122 -10.51 -8.29 -8.01
N VAL A 123 -11.21 -8.82 -6.99
CA VAL A 123 -11.06 -10.21 -6.54
C VAL A 123 -11.54 -11.21 -7.60
N GLU A 124 -12.62 -10.92 -8.31
CA GLU A 124 -13.10 -11.78 -9.39
C GLU A 124 -12.14 -11.77 -10.60
N SER A 125 -11.56 -10.62 -10.92
CA SER A 125 -10.50 -10.51 -11.94
C SER A 125 -9.28 -11.36 -11.53
N LEU A 126 -8.89 -11.29 -10.27
CA LEU A 126 -7.79 -12.06 -9.69
C LEU A 126 -8.04 -13.57 -9.80
N ARG A 127 -9.21 -14.05 -9.35
CA ARG A 127 -9.62 -15.46 -9.43
C ARG A 127 -9.54 -16.02 -10.85
N LYS A 128 -9.99 -15.24 -11.84
CA LYS A 128 -9.96 -15.64 -13.26
C LYS A 128 -8.56 -15.65 -13.87
N SER A 129 -7.62 -14.91 -13.27
CA SER A 129 -6.28 -14.73 -13.82
C SER A 129 -5.30 -15.83 -13.40
N VAL A 130 -5.61 -16.59 -12.34
CA VAL A 130 -4.74 -17.64 -11.77
C VAL A 130 -5.21 -19.05 -12.13
N LYS A 131 -4.29 -20.02 -12.09
CA LYS A 131 -4.54 -21.45 -12.41
C LYS A 131 -4.57 -22.37 -11.19
N PHE A 132 -4.32 -21.83 -10.01
CA PHE A 132 -4.32 -22.59 -8.76
C PHE A 132 -5.59 -22.27 -7.98
N ASP A 133 -5.93 -23.13 -7.03
CA ASP A 133 -7.09 -22.94 -6.18
C ASP A 133 -6.87 -21.73 -5.27
N LEU A 134 -7.49 -20.61 -5.64
CA LEU A 134 -7.46 -19.36 -4.91
C LEU A 134 -8.75 -19.22 -4.11
N ALA A 135 -8.63 -19.07 -2.78
CA ALA A 135 -9.77 -18.78 -1.91
C ALA A 135 -9.59 -17.41 -1.24
N PRO A 136 -9.82 -16.30 -1.99
CA PRO A 136 -9.59 -14.96 -1.49
C PRO A 136 -10.71 -14.54 -0.53
N ASP A 137 -10.32 -13.92 0.58
CA ASP A 137 -11.17 -13.26 1.57
C ASP A 137 -10.53 -11.94 2.01
N ASN A 138 -11.30 -10.92 2.35
CA ASN A 138 -10.75 -9.62 2.75
C ASN A 138 -10.18 -9.63 4.17
N HIS A 139 -10.52 -10.64 4.98
CA HIS A 139 -10.09 -10.75 6.37
C HIS A 139 -8.83 -11.60 6.47
N GLY A 140 -7.75 -10.95 6.88
CA GLY A 140 -6.59 -11.61 7.43
C GLY A 140 -6.90 -12.18 8.82
N ARG A 141 -5.95 -12.94 9.35
CA ARG A 141 -5.96 -13.31 10.76
C ARG A 141 -5.21 -12.25 11.55
N GLY A 142 -5.46 -12.22 12.85
CA GLY A 142 -4.68 -11.39 13.74
C GLY A 142 -3.73 -12.22 14.58
N ALA A 143 -2.46 -11.84 14.60
CA ALA A 143 -1.51 -12.30 15.58
C ALA A 143 -0.83 -11.17 16.34
N LEU A 144 -0.29 -11.55 17.50
CA LEU A 144 0.57 -10.70 18.34
C LEU A 144 -0.10 -9.39 18.78
N GLY A 145 -1.41 -9.41 19.06
CA GLY A 145 -2.17 -8.19 19.38
C GLY A 145 -2.40 -7.27 18.17
N MET A 146 -1.99 -7.77 16.99
CA MET A 146 -2.12 -7.30 15.61
C MET A 146 -3.49 -6.95 15.07
N GLY A 147 -4.56 -7.30 15.79
CA GLY A 147 -5.91 -7.41 15.23
C GLY A 147 -5.94 -8.03 13.82
N MET A 148 -7.08 -7.97 13.14
CA MET A 148 -7.20 -8.61 11.83
C MET A 148 -6.79 -7.65 10.72
N GLY A 149 -5.99 -8.15 9.78
CA GLY A 149 -5.73 -7.47 8.52
C GLY A 149 -7.02 -7.35 7.70
N ASN A 150 -7.29 -6.17 7.16
CA ASN A 150 -8.45 -5.88 6.30
C ASN A 150 -8.19 -4.57 5.58
N ALA A 151 -8.52 -4.53 4.29
CA ALA A 151 -8.39 -3.36 3.44
C ALA A 151 -9.48 -2.32 3.77
N ASP A 152 -9.47 -1.74 4.97
CA ASP A 152 -10.45 -0.75 5.43
C ASP A 152 -9.81 0.52 5.99
N GLU A 153 -10.63 1.56 6.18
CA GLU A 153 -10.22 2.87 6.66
C GLU A 153 -9.61 2.83 8.07
N ARG A 154 -10.16 1.98 8.95
CA ARG A 154 -9.69 1.81 10.32
C ARG A 154 -8.25 1.31 10.35
N ASN A 155 -7.98 0.24 9.61
CA ASN A 155 -6.64 -0.33 9.52
C ASN A 155 -5.69 0.62 8.79
N LEU A 156 -6.17 1.40 7.82
CA LEU A 156 -5.32 2.40 7.17
C LEU A 156 -4.86 3.50 8.14
N ILE A 157 -5.79 4.06 8.92
CA ILE A 157 -5.45 5.07 9.94
C ILE A 157 -4.47 4.49 10.96
N THR A 158 -4.69 3.24 11.34
CA THR A 158 -3.80 2.49 12.22
C THR A 158 -2.41 2.33 11.60
N ASP A 159 -2.31 1.93 10.33
CA ASP A 159 -1.05 1.75 9.61
C ASP A 159 -0.26 3.07 9.49
N ILE A 160 -0.96 4.19 9.24
CA ILE A 160 -0.36 5.54 9.25
C ILE A 160 0.21 5.86 10.63
N GLY A 161 -0.55 5.60 11.69
CA GLY A 161 -0.11 5.83 13.06
C GLY A 161 1.11 5.00 13.46
N VAL A 162 1.11 3.71 13.08
CA VAL A 162 2.24 2.81 13.31
C VAL A 162 3.48 3.29 12.54
N ALA A 163 3.35 3.55 11.24
CA ALA A 163 4.47 4.02 10.42
C ALA A 163 5.09 5.32 10.96
N ALA A 164 4.24 6.24 11.46
CA ALA A 164 4.68 7.46 12.11
C ALA A 164 5.44 7.19 13.42
N ALA A 165 4.90 6.33 14.28
CA ALA A 165 5.47 6.02 15.59
C ALA A 165 6.80 5.24 15.54
N LEU A 166 7.04 4.51 14.45
CA LEU A 166 8.30 3.80 14.25
C LEU A 166 9.47 4.76 14.00
N ASP A 167 9.23 5.99 13.54
CA ASP A 167 10.25 7.02 13.26
C ASP A 167 11.34 6.56 12.27
N MET A 168 10.95 5.76 11.28
CA MET A 168 11.85 5.14 10.30
C MET A 168 11.77 5.75 8.90
N GLN A 169 11.00 6.84 8.74
CA GLN A 169 10.68 7.47 7.45
C GLN A 169 10.06 6.47 6.47
N LEU A 170 8.98 5.82 6.93
CA LEU A 170 8.26 4.80 6.17
C LEU A 170 7.14 5.41 5.33
N GLU A 171 7.02 4.96 4.08
CA GLU A 171 5.89 5.27 3.21
C GLU A 171 4.82 4.17 3.31
N VAL A 172 3.63 4.51 3.78
CA VAL A 172 2.51 3.56 3.87
C VAL A 172 2.03 3.17 2.47
N ILE A 173 2.04 1.87 2.19
CA ILE A 173 1.59 1.30 0.93
C ILE A 173 0.12 0.95 1.04
N MET A 174 -0.64 1.23 -0.02
CA MET A 174 -2.08 0.97 -0.10
C MET A 174 -2.42 0.16 -1.35
N ASN A 175 -3.54 -0.53 -1.29
CA ASN A 175 -4.18 -1.15 -2.45
C ASN A 175 -5.15 -0.15 -3.11
N SER A 176 -5.62 -0.44 -4.32
CA SER A 176 -6.63 0.39 -5.01
C SER A 176 -7.87 0.64 -4.17
N PHE A 177 -8.31 -0.37 -3.43
CA PHE A 177 -9.56 -0.31 -2.69
C PHE A 177 -9.50 0.73 -1.57
N THR A 178 -8.53 0.61 -0.67
CA THR A 178 -8.27 1.55 0.42
C THR A 178 -7.96 2.95 -0.11
N ALA A 179 -7.25 3.04 -1.23
CA ALA A 179 -6.96 4.30 -1.88
C ALA A 179 -8.21 4.99 -2.44
N ALA A 180 -9.08 4.26 -3.13
CA ALA A 180 -10.33 4.79 -3.66
C ALA A 180 -11.22 5.36 -2.54
N HIS A 181 -11.29 4.66 -1.40
CA HIS A 181 -12.03 5.11 -0.22
C HIS A 181 -11.38 6.33 0.44
N SER A 182 -10.05 6.40 0.46
CA SER A 182 -9.33 7.52 1.06
C SER A 182 -9.38 8.79 0.21
N ILE A 183 -9.48 8.63 -1.13
CA ILE A 183 -9.51 9.76 -2.07
C ILE A 183 -10.88 10.44 -2.12
N SER A 184 -11.97 9.68 -1.97
CA SER A 184 -13.34 10.23 -1.96
C SER A 184 -13.61 11.19 -0.80
N ASP A 185 -12.77 11.14 0.22
CA ASP A 185 -13.00 11.78 1.51
C ASP A 185 -12.22 13.08 1.69
N ILE A 186 -11.46 13.48 0.67
CA ILE A 186 -10.64 14.68 0.68
C ILE A 186 -11.47 15.85 0.14
N PRO A 187 -11.75 16.89 0.95
CA PRO A 187 -12.36 18.11 0.44
C PRO A 187 -11.49 18.70 -0.67
N SER A 188 -12.09 19.02 -1.82
CA SER A 188 -11.43 19.62 -2.99
C SER A 188 -10.79 21.00 -2.73
N THR A 189 -10.91 21.51 -1.51
CA THR A 189 -10.46 22.84 -1.05
C THR A 189 -9.08 22.84 -0.40
N LEU A 190 -8.36 21.71 -0.40
CA LEU A 190 -6.95 21.69 -0.01
C LEU A 190 -6.12 22.56 -0.96
N ASP A 191 -5.46 23.55 -0.38
CA ASP A 191 -4.56 24.47 -1.07
C ASP A 191 -3.42 23.68 -1.74
N ARG A 192 -3.56 23.43 -3.04
CA ARG A 192 -2.55 22.80 -3.90
C ARG A 192 -1.22 23.57 -3.90
N GLY A 193 -1.15 24.76 -3.28
CA GLY A 193 0.03 25.61 -3.20
C GLY A 193 1.18 25.13 -2.30
N ALA A 194 0.99 24.10 -1.47
CA ALA A 194 2.06 23.61 -0.57
C ALA A 194 3.00 22.55 -1.19
N LEU A 195 2.58 21.93 -2.30
CA LEU A 195 3.37 20.95 -3.04
C LEU A 195 3.89 21.59 -4.32
N GLU A 196 5.20 21.52 -4.54
CA GLU A 196 5.77 22.00 -5.79
C GLU A 196 5.22 21.14 -6.94
N GLN A 197 4.69 21.78 -8.00
CA GLN A 197 4.03 21.16 -9.15
C GLN A 197 4.81 19.97 -9.75
N TRP A 198 6.15 20.04 -9.75
CA TRP A 198 7.00 18.96 -10.26
C TRP A 198 6.93 17.68 -9.41
N ARG A 199 6.60 17.76 -8.11
CA ARG A 199 6.36 16.57 -7.27
C ARG A 199 5.06 15.89 -7.63
N ILE A 200 4.07 16.66 -8.07
CA ILE A 200 2.81 16.14 -8.62
C ILE A 200 3.07 15.42 -9.94
N GLU A 201 3.78 16.07 -10.86
CA GLU A 201 4.20 15.47 -12.13
C GLU A 201 5.09 14.24 -11.91
N ALA A 202 6.03 14.32 -10.97
CA ALA A 202 6.90 13.22 -10.59
C ALA A 202 6.11 12.01 -10.10
N ALA A 203 5.23 12.23 -9.12
CA ALA A 203 4.31 11.22 -8.63
C ALA A 203 3.48 10.67 -9.78
N GLU A 204 2.89 11.49 -10.65
CA GLU A 204 2.16 11.07 -11.86
C GLU A 204 2.98 10.24 -12.88
N HIS A 205 4.30 10.36 -12.89
CA HIS A 205 5.15 9.51 -13.72
C HIS A 205 5.52 8.21 -13.01
N ILE A 206 5.74 8.27 -11.70
CA ILE A 206 5.98 7.09 -10.86
C ILE A 206 4.70 6.24 -10.73
N THR A 207 3.53 6.90 -10.73
CA THR A 207 2.19 6.30 -10.73
C THR A 207 1.91 5.45 -11.98
N THR A 208 2.72 5.66 -13.02
CA THR A 208 2.58 5.01 -14.32
C THR A 208 3.61 3.93 -14.57
N VAL A 209 4.45 3.58 -13.59
CA VAL A 209 5.29 2.37 -13.70
C VAL A 209 4.38 1.15 -13.62
N LYS A 210 3.85 0.80 -14.79
CA LYS A 210 3.04 -0.38 -15.03
C LYS A 210 3.93 -1.58 -14.97
N THR A 211 3.64 -2.45 -14.02
CA THR A 211 4.30 -3.74 -13.92
C THR A 211 3.28 -4.84 -14.21
N ILE A 212 3.80 -6.04 -14.45
CA ILE A 212 2.99 -7.24 -14.53
C ILE A 212 3.46 -8.11 -13.36
N ASP A 213 2.57 -8.27 -12.40
CA ASP A 213 2.77 -9.23 -11.34
C ASP A 213 2.41 -10.62 -11.85
N PHE A 214 3.15 -11.62 -11.38
CA PHE A 214 2.79 -13.00 -11.58
C PHE A 214 2.53 -13.64 -10.24
N LEU A 215 1.26 -13.78 -9.90
CA LEU A 215 0.84 -14.35 -8.63
C LEU A 215 0.94 -15.88 -8.70
N GLY A 216 1.77 -16.45 -7.82
CA GLY A 216 1.78 -17.88 -7.52
C GLY A 216 1.13 -18.19 -6.17
N PRO A 217 1.01 -19.48 -5.79
CA PRO A 217 0.40 -19.91 -4.52
C PRO A 217 1.06 -19.32 -3.27
N LYS A 218 2.34 -18.92 -3.38
CA LYS A 218 3.11 -18.31 -2.28
C LYS A 218 3.11 -16.78 -2.30
N GLY A 219 2.56 -16.13 -3.34
CA GLY A 219 2.64 -14.69 -3.54
C GLY A 219 3.25 -14.31 -4.89
N ALA A 220 3.26 -13.02 -5.20
CA ALA A 220 3.74 -12.48 -6.48
C ALA A 220 5.25 -12.15 -6.46
N TYR A 221 6.08 -13.19 -6.37
CA TYR A 221 7.54 -13.05 -6.41
C TYR A 221 8.22 -14.13 -7.23
N HIS A 222 9.32 -13.74 -7.88
CA HIS A 222 10.25 -14.64 -8.55
C HIS A 222 11.66 -14.05 -8.45
N GLU A 223 12.68 -14.88 -8.21
CA GLU A 223 14.07 -14.44 -8.00
C GLU A 223 14.65 -13.61 -9.16
N SER A 224 14.11 -13.77 -10.37
CA SER A 224 14.52 -12.96 -11.53
C SER A 224 14.28 -11.46 -11.32
N VAL A 225 13.42 -11.05 -10.39
CA VAL A 225 13.24 -9.64 -10.00
C VAL A 225 14.54 -9.02 -9.49
N GLU A 226 15.43 -9.79 -8.88
CA GLU A 226 16.72 -9.28 -8.41
C GLU A 226 17.60 -8.79 -9.57
N LEU A 227 17.52 -9.44 -10.74
CA LEU A 227 18.21 -8.99 -11.95
C LEU A 227 17.71 -7.59 -12.35
N LEU A 228 16.40 -7.38 -12.34
CA LEU A 228 15.80 -6.07 -12.63
C LEU A 228 16.17 -5.04 -11.56
N ARG A 229 16.10 -5.39 -10.27
CA ARG A 229 16.47 -4.49 -9.15
C ARG A 229 17.92 -4.04 -9.19
N SER A 230 18.81 -4.91 -9.68
CA SER A 230 20.25 -4.63 -9.85
C SER A 230 20.56 -3.75 -11.07
N HIS A 231 19.58 -3.51 -11.95
CA HIS A 231 19.81 -2.73 -13.16
C HIS A 231 20.14 -1.25 -12.82
N PRO A 232 21.19 -0.65 -13.42
CA PRO A 232 21.63 0.71 -13.06
C PRO A 232 20.53 1.78 -13.14
N ARG A 233 19.65 1.70 -14.14
CA ARG A 233 18.51 2.63 -14.27
C ARG A 233 17.49 2.50 -13.15
N VAL A 234 17.29 1.30 -12.62
CA VAL A 234 16.37 1.10 -11.49
C VAL A 234 17.00 1.64 -10.21
N ALA A 235 18.32 1.46 -10.03
CA ALA A 235 19.05 2.06 -8.93
C ALA A 235 19.03 3.61 -9.00
N GLU A 236 19.28 4.19 -10.18
CA GLU A 236 19.18 5.63 -10.45
C GLU A 236 17.77 6.15 -10.12
N PHE A 237 16.74 5.41 -10.54
CA PHE A 237 15.36 5.75 -10.25
C PHE A 237 15.05 5.71 -8.75
N ARG A 238 15.46 4.66 -8.01
CA ARG A 238 15.29 4.63 -6.54
C ARG A 238 16.01 5.79 -5.84
N GLN A 239 17.23 6.11 -6.29
CA GLN A 239 17.96 7.27 -5.76
C GLN A 239 17.18 8.56 -6.01
N TYR A 240 16.66 8.75 -7.22
CA TYR A 240 15.80 9.88 -7.56
C TYR A 240 14.59 9.94 -6.62
N LEU A 241 13.89 8.83 -6.40
CA LEU A 241 12.72 8.76 -5.53
C LEU A 241 13.01 9.12 -4.06
N SER A 242 14.28 9.15 -3.67
CA SER A 242 14.73 9.53 -2.34
C SER A 242 15.17 11.00 -2.22
N LEU A 243 15.21 11.75 -3.33
CA LEU A 243 15.60 13.16 -3.34
C LEU A 243 14.45 14.04 -2.82
N LEU A 244 14.80 14.99 -1.95
CA LEU A 244 13.86 15.98 -1.41
C LEU A 244 13.72 17.21 -2.32
N GLU A 245 14.68 17.46 -3.21
CA GLU A 245 14.73 18.64 -4.08
C GLU A 245 14.58 18.24 -5.55
N ARG A 246 14.10 19.17 -6.40
CA ARG A 246 13.92 18.93 -7.82
C ARG A 246 15.29 18.72 -8.48
N PRO A 247 15.61 17.51 -8.96
CA PRO A 247 16.83 17.33 -9.73
C PRO A 247 16.67 17.94 -11.14
N ALA A 248 17.80 18.28 -11.76
CA ALA A 248 17.82 18.85 -13.11
C ALA A 248 17.41 17.86 -14.22
N ASN A 249 17.36 16.56 -13.90
CA ASN A 249 17.11 15.49 -14.85
C ASN A 249 15.60 15.26 -15.09
N ASP A 250 15.27 14.81 -16.30
CA ASP A 250 13.90 14.46 -16.70
C ASP A 250 13.44 13.15 -16.06
N LEU A 251 12.70 13.25 -14.95
CA LEU A 251 12.12 12.09 -14.27
C LEU A 251 11.14 11.32 -15.13
N ALA A 252 10.38 12.00 -15.98
CA ALA A 252 9.38 11.35 -16.81
C ALA A 252 10.06 10.36 -17.76
N ALA A 253 11.18 10.77 -18.35
CA ALA A 253 12.00 9.91 -19.17
C ALA A 253 12.56 8.71 -18.38
N LEU A 254 13.13 8.94 -17.19
CA LEU A 254 13.68 7.87 -16.35
C LEU A 254 12.62 6.88 -15.88
N ALA A 255 11.46 7.37 -15.42
CA ALA A 255 10.33 6.53 -15.01
C ALA A 255 9.84 5.68 -16.19
N LYS A 256 9.76 6.26 -17.39
CA LYS A 256 9.39 5.54 -18.62
C LYS A 256 10.42 4.47 -19.00
N GLU A 257 11.70 4.76 -18.87
CA GLU A 257 12.77 3.76 -19.08
C GLU A 257 12.63 2.59 -18.10
N VAL A 258 12.38 2.86 -16.82
CA VAL A 258 12.17 1.82 -15.79
C VAL A 258 10.90 1.01 -16.05
N GLU A 259 9.78 1.65 -16.42
CA GLU A 259 8.56 0.96 -16.84
C GLU A 259 8.84 0.02 -18.01
N ASN A 260 9.52 0.51 -19.04
CA ASN A 260 9.86 -0.31 -20.21
C ASN A 260 10.76 -1.50 -19.83
N LEU A 261 11.72 -1.31 -18.92
CA LEU A 261 12.56 -2.39 -18.39
C LEU A 261 11.72 -3.42 -17.61
N ALA A 262 10.81 -2.97 -16.75
CA ALA A 262 9.93 -3.86 -15.99
C ALA A 262 9.00 -4.66 -16.90
N LEU A 263 8.38 -4.02 -17.89
CA LEU A 263 7.52 -4.68 -18.88
C LEU A 263 8.31 -5.67 -19.75
N LYS A 264 9.53 -5.29 -20.16
CA LYS A 264 10.42 -6.18 -20.90
C LYS A 264 10.81 -7.39 -20.05
N HIS A 265 11.20 -7.18 -18.80
CA HIS A 265 11.54 -8.25 -17.86
C HIS A 265 10.37 -9.22 -17.63
N ALA A 266 9.16 -8.68 -17.46
CA ALA A 266 7.96 -9.49 -17.34
C ALA A 266 7.72 -10.38 -18.57
N ARG A 267 7.94 -9.83 -19.77
CA ARG A 267 7.81 -10.59 -21.04
C ARG A 267 8.94 -11.61 -21.24
N ASP A 268 10.18 -11.22 -21.01
CA ASP A 268 11.34 -12.04 -21.40
C ASP A 268 11.66 -13.11 -20.36
N SER A 269 11.51 -12.77 -19.08
CA SER A 269 11.81 -13.65 -17.96
C SER A 269 10.55 -14.35 -17.46
N LEU A 270 9.58 -13.58 -16.97
CA LEU A 270 8.47 -14.17 -16.21
C LEU A 270 7.50 -14.96 -17.09
N GLU A 271 7.19 -14.50 -18.29
CA GLU A 271 6.32 -15.23 -19.22
C GLU A 271 6.90 -16.59 -19.63
N LYS A 272 8.24 -16.64 -19.81
CA LYS A 272 8.96 -17.88 -20.13
C LYS A 272 8.95 -18.89 -18.98
N TYR A 273 9.07 -18.42 -17.74
CA TYR A 273 9.13 -19.30 -16.55
C TYR A 273 7.75 -19.67 -16.01
N LEU A 274 6.73 -18.82 -16.18
CA LEU A 274 5.42 -18.95 -15.56
C LEU A 274 4.31 -19.33 -16.55
N GLY A 275 4.68 -19.67 -17.80
CA GLY A 275 3.77 -20.23 -18.80
C GLY A 275 2.61 -19.31 -19.17
N GLY A 276 2.82 -17.99 -19.04
CA GLY A 276 1.85 -16.95 -19.40
C GLY A 276 0.63 -16.81 -18.48
N THR A 277 0.54 -17.53 -17.36
CA THR A 277 -0.66 -17.55 -16.50
C THR A 277 -0.41 -17.04 -15.08
N GLY A 278 -1.43 -16.45 -14.43
CA GLY A 278 -1.27 -15.71 -13.17
C GLY A 278 -0.90 -14.24 -13.34
N LYS A 279 -1.03 -13.67 -14.56
CA LYS A 279 -0.70 -12.27 -14.84
C LYS A 279 -1.73 -11.35 -14.21
N ILE A 280 -1.27 -10.45 -13.35
CA ILE A 280 -2.07 -9.36 -12.80
C ILE A 280 -1.48 -8.07 -13.36
N HIS A 281 -2.28 -7.34 -14.12
CA HIS A 281 -1.91 -6.02 -14.60
C HIS A 281 -2.22 -5.01 -13.51
N THR A 282 -1.17 -4.41 -12.95
CA THR A 282 -1.30 -3.48 -11.84
C THR A 282 -0.69 -2.13 -12.21
N VAL A 283 -1.48 -1.07 -12.02
CA VAL A 283 -1.02 0.31 -12.16
C VAL A 283 -0.89 0.91 -10.77
N GLY A 284 0.30 0.96 -10.18
CA GLY A 284 0.49 1.58 -8.87
C GLY A 284 0.51 3.09 -8.97
N ALA A 285 -0.49 3.80 -8.43
CA ALA A 285 -0.61 5.24 -8.50
C ALA A 285 -0.30 5.95 -7.18
N ALA A 286 0.75 6.77 -7.10
CA ALA A 286 0.90 7.65 -5.96
C ALA A 286 -0.28 8.61 -5.74
N ALA A 287 -0.90 8.57 -4.56
CA ALA A 287 -1.73 9.66 -4.09
C ALA A 287 -0.86 10.60 -3.25
N ILE A 288 -1.07 11.90 -3.42
CA ILE A 288 -0.09 12.90 -3.00
C ILE A 288 -0.65 13.64 -1.80
N GLY A 289 0.08 13.62 -0.70
CA GLY A 289 -0.07 14.60 0.39
C GLY A 289 -1.35 14.55 1.22
N THR A 290 -2.12 13.47 1.20
CA THR A 290 -3.49 13.47 1.78
C THR A 290 -3.64 12.70 3.09
N ALA A 291 -2.62 11.95 3.53
CA ALA A 291 -2.61 11.35 4.87
C ALA A 291 -2.52 12.39 6.00
N GLY A 292 -2.00 13.59 5.73
CA GLY A 292 -1.95 14.68 6.70
C GLY A 292 -3.33 15.24 7.09
N ASN A 293 -4.35 15.07 6.23
CA ASN A 293 -5.72 15.53 6.46
C ASN A 293 -6.73 14.40 6.76
N LEU A 294 -6.36 13.12 6.63
CA LEU A 294 -7.14 12.01 7.18
C LEU A 294 -7.30 12.14 8.71
N ILE A 295 -6.44 12.94 9.34
CA ILE A 295 -6.57 13.37 10.74
C ILE A 295 -7.23 14.76 10.74
N HIS A 296 -8.57 14.79 10.71
CA HIS A 296 -9.40 15.99 10.81
C HIS A 296 -8.94 16.93 11.95
N PRO A 297 -9.04 18.28 11.83
CA PRO A 297 -8.63 19.23 12.89
C PRO A 297 -9.24 18.96 14.28
N GLY A 298 -10.41 18.30 14.32
CA GLY A 298 -11.06 17.84 15.56
C GLY A 298 -10.30 16.72 16.29
N LEU A 299 -9.60 15.84 15.56
CA LEU A 299 -8.71 14.81 16.14
C LEU A 299 -7.46 15.43 16.80
N GLY A 300 -7.08 16.65 16.38
CA GLY A 300 -5.93 17.37 16.94
C GLY A 300 -6.20 18.16 18.22
N SER A 301 -7.44 18.15 18.74
CA SER A 301 -7.84 19.03 19.85
C SER A 301 -8.16 18.30 21.16
N ALA A 302 -8.24 16.96 21.14
CA ALA A 302 -8.71 16.15 22.28
C ALA A 302 -7.60 15.41 23.05
N LEU A 303 -6.32 15.76 22.87
CA LEU A 303 -5.21 15.09 23.56
C LEU A 303 -4.56 16.00 24.61
N GLY A 304 -5.20 16.04 25.78
CA GLY A 304 -4.55 16.42 27.02
C GLY A 304 -3.58 15.32 27.46
N GLY A 305 -2.33 15.41 27.01
CA GLY A 305 -1.21 14.67 27.61
C GLY A 305 -0.57 13.59 26.74
N THR A 306 0.13 13.99 25.69
CA THR A 306 1.55 13.65 25.39
C THR A 306 1.86 14.06 23.95
N LEU A 307 2.92 14.84 23.80
CA LEU A 307 3.35 15.48 22.56
C LEU A 307 3.99 14.43 21.61
N SER A 308 3.34 14.08 20.48
CA SER A 308 4.06 13.63 19.27
C SER A 308 3.22 13.69 17.98
N ALA A 309 1.97 13.20 17.96
CA ALA A 309 1.22 13.09 16.70
C ALA A 309 0.86 14.45 16.06
N ILE A 310 0.39 15.42 16.86
CA ILE A 310 -0.04 16.74 16.34
C ILE A 310 1.15 17.62 15.92
N GLN A 311 2.30 17.49 16.62
CA GLN A 311 3.53 18.18 16.24
C GLN A 311 4.17 17.56 15.00
N TRP A 312 4.14 16.22 14.88
CA TRP A 312 4.61 15.48 13.71
C TRP A 312 3.83 15.85 12.44
N ILE A 313 2.50 15.97 12.51
CA ILE A 313 1.64 16.41 11.38
C ILE A 313 1.89 17.88 11.01
N ARG A 314 2.15 18.75 12.00
CA ARG A 314 2.39 20.19 11.76
C ARG A 314 3.76 20.49 11.18
N ASP A 315 4.76 19.62 11.39
CA ASP A 315 6.10 19.85 10.90
C ASP A 315 6.13 19.86 9.36
N ARG A 316 6.56 21.00 8.79
CA ARG A 316 6.64 21.24 7.35
C ARG A 316 7.58 20.23 6.66
N LYS A 317 8.59 19.74 7.39
CA LYS A 317 9.54 18.72 6.93
C LYS A 317 8.86 17.35 6.79
N THR A 318 8.02 16.99 7.77
CA THR A 318 7.23 15.75 7.77
C THR A 318 6.14 15.78 6.70
N ARG A 319 5.43 16.90 6.52
CA ARG A 319 4.49 17.08 5.39
C ARG A 319 5.17 16.93 4.02
N ASN A 320 6.39 17.45 3.88
CA ASN A 320 7.20 17.29 2.67
C ASN A 320 7.72 15.86 2.45
N GLN A 321 7.88 15.07 3.52
CA GLN A 321 8.26 13.65 3.44
C GLN A 321 7.04 12.75 3.15
N MET A 322 5.88 13.05 3.75
CA MET A 322 4.60 12.40 3.46
C MET A 322 3.96 12.84 2.13
N ALA A 323 4.49 13.87 1.48
CA ALA A 323 4.05 14.32 0.17
C ALA A 323 4.15 13.21 -0.90
N TRP A 324 5.05 12.23 -0.70
CA TRP A 324 5.29 11.11 -1.61
C TRP A 324 4.51 9.85 -1.25
N SER A 325 3.88 9.82 -0.08
CA SER A 325 3.15 8.65 0.38
C SER A 325 1.73 8.70 -0.11
N LEU A 326 1.45 7.83 -1.07
CA LEU A 326 0.40 6.81 -1.13
C LEU A 326 0.78 5.99 -2.38
N PHE A 327 0.37 4.74 -2.52
CA PHE A 327 0.41 3.99 -3.79
C PHE A 327 -0.98 3.41 -3.97
N VAL A 328 -1.58 3.54 -5.16
CA VAL A 328 -2.99 3.31 -5.46
C VAL A 328 -3.00 2.36 -6.63
N VAL A 329 -3.08 1.06 -6.34
CA VAL A 329 -2.82 0.06 -7.37
C VAL A 329 -4.09 -0.29 -8.14
N ASP A 330 -4.31 0.26 -9.33
CA ASP A 330 -5.46 -0.11 -10.17
C ASP A 330 -5.23 -1.47 -10.87
N ALA A 331 -5.97 -2.50 -10.45
CA ALA A 331 -6.03 -3.82 -11.09
C ALA A 331 -6.98 -3.89 -12.32
N ARG A 332 -7.65 -2.79 -12.72
CA ARG A 332 -8.76 -2.82 -13.70
C ARG A 332 -8.36 -2.73 -15.16
N THR A 333 -7.09 -2.87 -15.55
CA THR A 333 -6.78 -2.80 -17.00
C THR A 333 -7.11 -4.10 -17.73
N HIS A 334 -8.37 -4.22 -18.13
CA HIS A 334 -8.73 -4.94 -19.35
C HIS A 334 -7.98 -4.30 -20.52
N LEU A 335 -6.92 -4.96 -21.00
CA LEU A 335 -6.36 -4.71 -22.33
C LEU A 335 -7.42 -5.11 -23.37
N GLY A 336 -8.33 -4.19 -23.69
CA GLY A 336 -9.29 -4.43 -24.76
C GLY A 336 -10.54 -3.56 -24.70
N GLN A 337 -10.43 -2.34 -25.21
CA GLN A 337 -11.45 -1.74 -26.08
C GLN A 337 -10.82 -0.53 -26.80
N ARG A 338 -10.02 -0.83 -27.83
CA ARG A 338 -9.95 0.03 -29.01
C ARG A 338 -11.00 -0.50 -29.99
N ARG A 339 -12.01 0.32 -30.28
CA ARG A 339 -12.60 0.35 -31.62
C ARG A 339 -11.99 1.53 -32.35
#